data_AF-A0A0X3UT04-F1
#
_entry.id   AF-A0A0X3UT04-F1
#
_cell.length_a   1.000
_cell.length_b   1.000
_cell.length_c   1.000
_cell.angle_alpha   90.00
_cell.angle_beta   90.00
_cell.angle_gamma   90.00
#
_symmetry.space_group_name_H-M   'P 1'
#
loop_
_entity.id
_entity.type
_entity.pdbx_description
1 polymer ?
#
loop_
_entity_poly.entity_id
_entity_poly.type
_entity_poly.pdbx_seq_one_letter_code
_entity_poly.pdbx_strand_id
1 'polypeptide(L)'
;MDSALLAALVGTLGGGAVTGGAGLWRTRTSVRTAARLIYAELTRDSVAVAYFRQTGHWVAPNLSRAAWDAHSTVLARRRSGASFETVHRGYEALELAPFIAEGALSAAEREEWLAREASRLVEAIQEVGAIAQVPSRQIKDWTRRLERSRPSAPASHPLAQTGLISLPVLERLTQDGLQERGLIGAGVILTEDGPQPLSGAVSAPDLVIFDAGHSEKTSELPVVRYTGMPPVGDPMVDETYEALMTTRRFFQEVYGRARFPYHGRPLAAVVHYGDKFPNSWWDGASLFLGDGDGGVFQRFSQCLEVVGAEATRGIEEMLHFIPYQGQTGALSASISEVFGSLIKQWSLGQSTDEADWIMGAGLLAPGRQGAGLRSLKAPGTAYDDNVLGKDPQTAHMDDYVVTDRDNGGIHTNSGIPSHAFYLLAARLGGQAWERAGQIWWDALTSDGMRDGLQFVDWARLTLTAARTRYGDDSQEEHAVREAWSGVGVAATTSAEVADDEAAAGSH
;
A
#
# COMPACT_ATOMS: atom_id res chain seq x y z
N MET A 1 3.61 -13.70 42.40
CA MET A 1 5.00 -13.33 42.12
C MET A 1 5.86 -14.55 42.40
N ASP A 2 6.00 -15.37 41.38
CA ASP A 2 7.16 -16.22 41.09
C ASP A 2 6.86 -16.90 39.75
N SER A 3 7.88 -16.95 38.90
CA SER A 3 8.06 -17.79 37.68
C SER A 3 8.76 -16.98 36.59
N ALA A 4 10.05 -16.75 36.77
CA ALA A 4 10.99 -16.50 35.68
C ALA A 4 11.94 -17.70 35.63
N LEU A 5 11.58 -18.71 34.82
CA LEU A 5 12.45 -19.84 34.49
C LEU A 5 11.91 -20.54 33.22
N LEU A 6 12.75 -20.58 32.17
CA LEU A 6 12.75 -21.35 30.90
C LEU A 6 13.01 -20.40 29.72
N ALA A 7 14.08 -20.49 28.92
CA ALA A 7 15.24 -21.38 28.90
C ALA A 7 16.32 -20.74 27.99
N ALA A 8 17.59 -20.99 28.32
CA ALA A 8 18.73 -20.90 27.41
C ALA A 8 19.42 -22.28 27.40
N LEU A 9 19.77 -22.81 26.20
CA LEU A 9 20.79 -23.84 25.88
C LEU A 9 20.53 -24.33 24.44
N VAL A 10 21.47 -24.50 23.49
CA VAL A 10 22.82 -25.10 23.44
C VAL A 10 23.58 -24.48 22.23
N GLY A 11 24.90 -24.29 22.13
CA GLY A 11 26.09 -24.61 22.95
C GLY A 11 27.35 -24.01 22.28
N THR A 12 28.21 -23.31 23.04
CA THR A 12 29.58 -23.69 23.47
C THR A 12 30.60 -24.09 22.41
N LEU A 13 31.76 -23.39 22.40
CA LEU A 13 33.07 -23.97 22.75
C LEU A 13 34.13 -22.90 23.15
N GLY A 14 34.65 -23.05 24.38
CA GLY A 14 35.93 -22.56 24.91
C GLY A 14 36.09 -21.05 25.15
N GLY A 15 36.43 -20.51 26.33
CA GLY A 15 36.96 -21.05 27.58
C GLY A 15 37.88 -19.97 28.20
N GLY A 16 37.73 -19.67 29.49
CA GLY A 16 38.72 -18.91 30.27
C GLY A 16 38.21 -17.61 30.92
N ALA A 17 37.89 -17.69 32.21
CA ALA A 17 37.60 -16.56 33.09
C ALA A 17 38.90 -16.02 33.71
N VAL A 18 39.10 -14.69 33.71
CA VAL A 18 39.74 -13.94 34.82
C VAL A 18 39.11 -12.54 34.90
N THR A 19 38.74 -12.20 36.12
CA THR A 19 38.07 -11.03 36.70
C THR A 19 38.75 -9.67 36.49
N GLY A 20 37.91 -8.61 36.44
CA GLY A 20 38.23 -7.33 37.06
C GLY A 20 38.52 -6.15 36.13
N GLY A 21 37.48 -5.43 35.72
CA GLY A 21 37.60 -4.13 35.08
C GLY A 21 36.25 -3.59 34.67
N ALA A 22 35.72 -2.63 35.43
CA ALA A 22 34.54 -1.86 35.06
C ALA A 22 34.80 -1.11 33.74
N GLY A 23 34.41 -1.72 32.63
CA GLY A 23 34.33 -1.09 31.33
C GLY A 23 32.91 -1.23 30.83
N LEU A 24 32.14 -0.15 30.85
CA LEU A 24 30.97 0.00 30.00
C LEU A 24 31.43 -0.26 28.56
N TRP A 25 31.28 -1.49 28.08
CA TRP A 25 31.33 -1.80 26.66
C TRP A 25 30.06 -1.19 26.04
N ARG A 26 30.03 0.13 25.88
CA ARG A 26 29.30 0.73 24.76
C ARG A 26 29.98 0.16 23.54
N THR A 27 29.39 -0.84 22.92
CA THR A 27 29.79 -1.29 21.59
C THR A 27 29.90 -0.04 20.74
N ARG A 28 31.13 0.34 20.37
CA ARG A 28 31.34 1.50 19.49
C ARG A 28 30.70 1.14 18.16
N THR A 29 29.51 1.69 17.90
CA THR A 29 28.85 1.54 16.60
C THR A 29 29.85 1.95 15.53
N SER A 30 30.15 1.02 14.62
CA SER A 30 31.10 1.31 13.55
C SER A 30 30.54 2.42 12.67
N VAL A 31 31.41 3.22 12.04
CA VAL A 31 31.00 4.26 11.09
C VAL A 31 30.11 3.68 9.98
N ARG A 32 30.40 2.45 9.53
CA ARG A 32 29.61 1.74 8.53
C ARG A 32 28.21 1.39 9.05
N THR A 33 28.10 0.92 10.29
CA THR A 33 26.81 0.58 10.91
C THR A 33 25.96 1.84 11.12
N ALA A 34 26.57 2.91 11.65
CA ALA A 34 25.94 4.21 11.80
C ALA A 34 25.41 4.74 10.45
N ALA A 35 26.25 4.69 9.40
CA ALA A 35 25.87 5.10 8.06
C ALA A 35 24.75 4.24 7.46
N ARG A 36 24.70 2.93 7.73
CA ARG A 36 23.60 2.06 7.26
C ARG A 36 22.26 2.43 7.88
N LEU A 37 22.24 2.74 9.18
CA LEU A 37 21.02 3.16 9.88
C LEU A 37 20.54 4.52 9.37
N ILE A 38 21.46 5.46 9.18
CA ILE A 38 21.15 6.78 8.60
C ILE A 38 20.73 6.67 7.13
N TYR A 39 21.35 5.78 6.35
CA TYR A 39 20.93 5.50 4.97
C TYR A 39 19.50 4.95 4.91
N ALA A 40 19.15 4.00 5.78
CA ALA A 40 17.82 3.42 5.84
C ALA A 40 16.77 4.47 6.23
N GLU A 41 17.05 5.32 7.22
CA GLU A 41 16.17 6.43 7.63
C GLU A 41 16.00 7.46 6.51
N LEU A 42 17.09 7.97 5.93
CA LEU A 42 17.03 8.95 4.84
C LEU A 42 16.29 8.41 3.61
N THR A 43 16.55 7.15 3.22
CA THR A 43 15.87 6.57 2.07
C THR A 43 14.38 6.41 2.33
N ARG A 44 13.97 5.85 3.47
CA ARG A 44 12.56 5.74 3.89
C ARG A 44 11.85 7.10 3.92
N ASP A 45 12.46 8.10 4.53
CA ASP A 45 11.81 9.40 4.73
C ASP A 45 11.77 10.23 3.43
N SER A 46 12.76 10.06 2.55
CA SER A 46 12.79 10.71 1.23
C SER A 46 11.68 10.23 0.30
N VAL A 47 11.06 9.09 0.61
CA VAL A 47 9.98 8.52 -0.21
C VAL A 47 8.75 9.43 -0.25
N ALA A 48 8.38 10.05 0.86
CA ALA A 48 7.25 10.99 0.89
C ALA A 48 7.51 12.21 -0.02
N VAL A 49 8.76 12.65 -0.11
CA VAL A 49 9.17 13.71 -1.04
C VAL A 49 9.06 13.25 -2.49
N ALA A 50 9.50 12.02 -2.80
CA ALA A 50 9.36 11.45 -4.14
C ALA A 50 7.88 11.27 -4.54
N TYR A 51 7.05 10.81 -3.60
CA TYR A 51 5.61 10.63 -3.76
C TYR A 51 4.90 11.96 -3.98
N PHE A 52 5.18 12.96 -3.13
CA PHE A 52 4.63 14.30 -3.29
C PHE A 52 4.99 14.89 -4.64
N ARG A 53 6.26 14.84 -5.04
CA ARG A 53 6.71 15.39 -6.31
C ARG A 53 6.13 14.66 -7.53
N GLN A 54 5.65 13.44 -7.36
CA GLN A 54 4.97 12.66 -8.39
C GLN A 54 3.45 12.91 -8.42
N THR A 55 2.82 13.11 -7.27
CA THR A 55 1.35 13.10 -7.13
C THR A 55 0.74 14.46 -6.81
N GLY A 56 1.54 15.40 -6.31
CA GLY A 56 1.09 16.67 -5.74
C GLY A 56 0.47 16.55 -4.35
N HIS A 57 0.39 15.34 -3.78
CA HIS A 57 -0.24 15.09 -2.49
C HIS A 57 0.78 14.74 -1.40
N TRP A 58 0.71 15.44 -0.27
CA TRP A 58 1.62 15.21 0.87
C TRP A 58 0.98 14.21 1.82
N VAL A 59 1.44 12.96 1.75
CA VAL A 59 1.12 11.97 2.79
C VAL A 59 2.05 12.28 3.94
N ALA A 60 1.57 12.96 4.98
CA ALA A 60 2.37 13.39 6.12
C ALA A 60 3.14 12.21 6.72
N PRO A 61 4.42 12.02 6.37
CA PRO A 61 5.16 10.89 6.88
C PRO A 61 5.56 11.21 8.32
N ASN A 62 5.67 10.18 9.15
CA ASN A 62 6.42 10.31 10.40
C ASN A 62 7.92 10.44 10.07
N LEU A 63 8.35 11.62 9.60
CA LEU A 63 9.76 11.93 9.40
C LEU A 63 10.49 11.67 10.72
N SER A 64 11.54 10.86 10.66
CA SER A 64 12.34 10.52 11.81
C SER A 64 13.76 11.02 11.63
N ARG A 65 14.31 11.56 12.70
CA ARG A 65 15.72 11.93 12.79
C ARG A 65 16.46 11.05 13.80
N ALA A 66 15.83 9.96 14.23
CA ALA A 66 16.31 9.17 15.35
C ALA A 66 17.69 8.54 15.07
N ALA A 67 17.89 8.00 13.87
CA ALA A 67 19.17 7.43 13.46
C ALA A 67 20.24 8.53 13.32
N TRP A 68 19.88 9.69 12.75
CA TRP A 68 20.79 10.83 12.68
C TRP A 68 21.21 11.36 14.04
N ASP A 69 20.26 11.59 14.95
CA ASP A 69 20.56 12.11 16.29
C ASP A 69 21.41 11.13 17.10
N ALA A 70 21.15 9.83 16.95
CA ALA A 70 21.91 8.79 17.62
C ALA A 70 23.33 8.60 17.05
N HIS A 71 23.57 8.89 15.77
CA HIS A 71 24.77 8.41 15.06
C HIS A 71 25.55 9.46 14.25
N SER A 72 25.06 10.67 14.08
CA SER A 72 25.72 11.75 13.31
C SER A 72 27.10 12.11 13.84
N THR A 73 27.30 12.08 15.16
CA THR A 73 28.62 12.32 15.78
C THR A 73 29.67 11.27 15.42
N VAL A 74 29.25 10.07 15.01
CA VAL A 74 30.14 9.01 14.51
C VAL A 74 30.58 9.31 13.08
N LEU A 75 29.70 9.86 12.25
CA LEU A 75 30.02 10.37 10.91
C LEU A 75 30.94 11.60 10.96
N ALA A 76 30.70 12.52 11.90
CA ALA A 76 31.50 13.74 12.09
C ALA A 76 32.97 13.46 12.45
N ARG A 77 33.26 12.28 13.04
CA ARG A 77 34.64 11.88 13.40
C ARG A 77 35.48 11.43 12.21
N ARG A 78 34.89 11.27 11.02
CA ARG A 78 35.62 11.08 9.77
C ARG A 78 36.36 12.39 9.42
N ARG A 79 37.56 12.30 8.82
CA ARG A 79 38.36 13.48 8.40
C ARG A 79 37.74 14.30 7.23
N SER A 80 36.45 14.14 6.93
CA SER A 80 35.73 14.91 5.91
C SER A 80 34.49 15.56 6.52
N GLY A 81 34.63 16.78 7.06
CA GLY A 81 33.49 17.60 7.49
C GLY A 81 32.43 17.73 6.38
N ALA A 82 32.87 17.72 5.12
CA ALA A 82 32.01 17.71 3.94
C ALA A 82 31.00 16.55 3.89
N SER A 83 31.34 15.34 4.34
CA SER A 83 30.41 14.20 4.33
C SER A 83 29.30 14.40 5.37
N PHE A 84 29.67 14.86 6.56
CA PHE A 84 28.71 15.18 7.61
C PHE A 84 27.77 16.30 7.17
N GLU A 85 28.31 17.38 6.62
CA GLU A 85 27.53 18.52 6.11
C GLU A 85 26.57 18.11 4.99
N THR A 86 27.02 17.25 4.06
CA THR A 86 26.17 16.77 2.95
C THR A 86 24.99 15.96 3.47
N VAL A 87 25.23 15.03 4.41
CA VAL A 87 24.15 14.23 5.00
C VAL A 87 23.24 15.10 5.89
N HIS A 88 23.80 16.06 6.62
CA HIS A 88 23.04 17.00 7.43
C HIS A 88 22.06 17.83 6.58
N ARG A 89 22.53 18.38 5.44
CA ARG A 89 21.67 19.08 4.47
C ARG A 89 20.56 18.21 3.91
N GLY A 90 20.77 16.89 3.82
CA GLY A 90 19.72 15.93 3.47
C GLY A 90 18.60 15.89 4.51
N TYR A 91 18.93 15.89 5.80
CA TYR A 91 17.92 15.96 6.87
C TYR A 91 17.23 17.33 6.91
N GLU A 92 17.96 18.42 6.69
CA GLU A 92 17.34 19.76 6.55
C GLU A 92 16.33 19.77 5.38
N ALA A 93 16.68 19.13 4.26
CA ALA A 93 15.78 18.99 3.12
C ALA A 93 14.51 18.17 3.45
N LEU A 94 14.62 17.10 4.25
CA LEU A 94 13.46 16.36 4.76
C LEU A 94 12.59 17.23 5.65
N GLU A 95 13.19 17.95 6.60
CA GLU A 95 12.46 18.80 7.54
C GLU A 95 11.74 19.96 6.84
N LEU A 96 12.30 20.48 5.74
CA LEU A 96 11.70 21.55 4.94
C LEU A 96 10.60 21.07 3.99
N ALA A 97 10.66 19.81 3.53
CA ALA A 97 9.74 19.30 2.52
C ALA A 97 8.24 19.43 2.87
N PRO A 98 7.76 19.15 4.11
CA PRO A 98 6.38 19.40 4.49
C PRO A 98 5.98 20.88 4.35
N PHE A 99 6.84 21.80 4.77
CA PHE A 99 6.55 23.24 4.70
C PHE A 99 6.51 23.75 3.26
N ILE A 100 7.32 23.18 2.37
CA ILE A 100 7.28 23.51 0.95
C ILE A 100 6.00 22.93 0.33
N ALA A 101 5.62 21.71 0.72
CA ALA A 101 4.44 21.01 0.22
C ALA A 101 3.12 21.71 0.62
N GLU A 102 3.00 22.08 1.90
CA GLU A 102 1.79 22.68 2.51
C GLU A 102 1.80 24.22 2.49
N GLY A 103 2.90 24.83 2.03
CA GLY A 103 3.08 26.28 2.04
C GLY A 103 2.26 27.02 0.97
N ALA A 104 2.09 28.33 1.17
CA ALA A 104 1.39 29.25 0.27
C ALA A 104 2.13 29.55 -1.06
N LEU A 105 3.02 28.64 -1.49
CA LEU A 105 3.77 28.76 -2.75
C LEU A 105 2.90 28.42 -3.95
N SER A 106 3.13 29.08 -5.08
CA SER A 106 2.55 28.65 -6.36
C SER A 106 3.11 27.27 -6.76
N ALA A 107 2.41 26.53 -7.63
CA ALA A 107 2.85 25.21 -8.07
C ALA A 107 4.25 25.22 -8.72
N ALA A 108 4.59 26.29 -9.46
CA ALA A 108 5.90 26.44 -10.10
C ALA A 108 7.01 26.69 -9.08
N GLU A 109 6.78 27.58 -8.10
CA GLU A 109 7.72 27.83 -7.02
C GLU A 109 7.89 26.58 -6.16
N ARG A 110 6.79 25.91 -5.82
CA ARG A 110 6.78 24.67 -5.05
C ARG A 110 7.65 23.58 -5.70
N GLU A 111 7.48 23.35 -7.00
CA GLU A 111 8.32 22.38 -7.71
C GLU A 111 9.79 22.81 -7.77
N GLU A 112 10.08 24.09 -7.93
CA GLU A 112 11.47 24.59 -7.92
C GLU A 112 12.16 24.30 -6.57
N TRP A 113 11.47 24.61 -5.47
CA TRP A 113 11.97 24.36 -4.12
C TRP A 113 12.10 22.85 -3.84
N LEU A 114 11.10 22.05 -4.20
CA LEU A 114 11.16 20.60 -3.99
C LEU A 114 12.20 19.90 -4.85
N ALA A 115 12.43 20.36 -6.08
CA ALA A 115 13.49 19.83 -6.93
C ALA A 115 14.86 20.08 -6.30
N ARG A 116 15.05 21.26 -5.70
CA ARG A 116 16.28 21.63 -4.97
C ARG A 116 16.49 20.77 -3.74
N GLU A 117 15.45 20.57 -2.93
CA GLU A 117 15.53 19.73 -1.74
C GLU A 117 15.70 18.25 -2.12
N ALA A 118 15.05 17.76 -3.17
CA ALA A 118 15.27 16.42 -3.69
C ALA A 118 16.70 16.20 -4.19
N SER A 119 17.33 17.19 -4.82
CA SER A 119 18.77 17.11 -5.17
C SER A 119 19.65 16.99 -3.93
N ARG A 120 19.35 17.72 -2.85
CA ARG A 120 20.09 17.59 -1.57
C ARG A 120 19.90 16.21 -0.93
N LEU A 121 18.69 15.65 -1.01
CA LEU A 121 18.41 14.29 -0.55
C LEU A 121 19.20 13.26 -1.35
N VAL A 122 19.26 13.41 -2.67
CA VAL A 122 20.04 12.55 -3.56
C VAL A 122 21.52 12.58 -3.17
N GLU A 123 22.10 13.77 -2.99
CA GLU A 123 23.50 13.92 -2.56
C GLU A 123 23.74 13.26 -1.21
N ALA A 124 22.85 13.47 -0.23
CA ALA A 124 22.93 12.86 1.09
C ALA A 124 22.86 11.33 1.05
N ILE A 125 21.91 10.77 0.29
CA ILE A 125 21.71 9.32 0.12
C ILE A 125 22.92 8.68 -0.58
N GLN A 126 23.47 9.34 -1.60
CA GLN A 126 24.68 8.87 -2.29
C GLN A 126 25.89 8.86 -1.34
N GLU A 127 26.11 9.95 -0.60
CA GLU A 127 27.24 10.08 0.31
C GLU A 127 27.15 9.08 1.46
N VAL A 128 26.00 8.99 2.15
CA VAL A 128 25.84 8.06 3.27
C VAL A 128 25.80 6.60 2.81
N GLY A 129 25.23 6.33 1.63
CA GLY A 129 25.20 5.01 1.01
C GLY A 129 26.61 4.51 0.65
N ALA A 130 27.49 5.40 0.17
CA ALA A 130 28.88 5.07 -0.08
C ALA A 130 29.64 4.71 1.21
N ILE A 131 29.40 5.44 2.30
CA ILE A 131 30.00 5.15 3.62
C ILE A 131 29.46 3.82 4.18
N ALA A 132 28.17 3.57 3.98
CA ALA A 132 27.46 2.35 4.37
C ALA A 132 27.85 1.12 3.53
N GLN A 133 28.55 1.33 2.41
CA GLN A 133 28.86 0.32 1.39
C GLN A 133 27.60 -0.36 0.83
N VAL A 134 26.56 0.43 0.58
CA VAL A 134 25.35 -0.03 -0.11
C VAL A 134 25.68 -0.25 -1.60
N PRO A 135 25.19 -1.31 -2.25
CA PRO A 135 25.43 -1.54 -3.67
C PRO A 135 25.05 -0.33 -4.53
N SER A 136 25.95 0.12 -5.40
CA SER A 136 25.74 1.35 -6.20
C SER A 136 24.51 1.28 -7.11
N ARG A 137 24.06 0.07 -7.50
CA ARG A 137 22.81 -0.13 -8.24
C ARG A 137 21.60 0.30 -7.41
N GLN A 138 21.54 -0.12 -6.15
CA GLN A 138 20.45 0.22 -5.23
C GLN A 138 20.40 1.73 -4.96
N ILE A 139 21.55 2.37 -4.76
CA ILE A 139 21.63 3.83 -4.61
C ILE A 139 21.11 4.52 -5.88
N LYS A 140 21.56 4.08 -7.07
CA LYS A 140 21.14 4.65 -8.36
C LYS A 140 19.67 4.44 -8.68
N ASP A 141 19.09 3.32 -8.26
CA ASP A 141 17.66 3.03 -8.47
C ASP A 141 16.81 3.96 -7.61
N TRP A 142 17.21 4.19 -6.35
CA TRP A 142 16.55 5.15 -5.46
C TRP A 142 16.71 6.60 -5.88
N THR A 143 17.94 7.06 -6.16
CA THR A 143 18.17 8.46 -6.51
C THR A 143 17.51 8.83 -7.83
N ARG A 144 17.42 7.90 -8.79
CA ARG A 144 16.67 8.11 -10.03
C ARG A 144 15.18 8.34 -9.79
N ARG A 145 14.58 7.74 -8.76
CA ARG A 145 13.18 7.98 -8.40
C ARG A 145 13.02 9.42 -7.90
N LEU A 146 13.83 9.83 -6.93
CA LEU A 146 13.84 11.22 -6.43
C LEU A 146 14.11 12.26 -7.53
N GLU A 147 15.00 11.99 -8.48
CA GLU A 147 15.32 12.91 -9.58
C GLU A 147 14.24 12.95 -10.68
N ARG A 148 13.60 11.81 -10.96
CA ARG A 148 12.59 11.68 -12.03
C ARG A 148 11.17 11.98 -11.57
N SER A 149 10.92 12.11 -10.27
CA SER A 149 9.69 12.70 -9.72
C SER A 149 9.61 14.17 -10.11
N ARG A 150 9.29 14.43 -11.38
CA ARG A 150 8.77 15.71 -11.84
C ARG A 150 7.26 15.58 -11.89
N PRO A 151 6.51 16.68 -11.77
CA PRO A 151 5.21 16.75 -12.41
C PRO A 151 5.48 16.53 -13.90
N SER A 152 5.19 15.33 -14.41
CA SER A 152 4.96 15.19 -15.85
C SER A 152 3.92 16.25 -16.21
N ALA A 153 4.12 16.96 -17.33
CA ALA A 153 3.12 17.88 -17.91
C ALA A 153 1.72 17.33 -17.62
N PRO A 154 0.80 18.16 -17.07
CA PRO A 154 -0.27 17.70 -16.19
C PRO A 154 -0.89 16.46 -16.80
N ALA A 155 -0.55 15.30 -16.21
CA ALA A 155 -1.27 14.10 -16.51
C ALA A 155 -2.71 14.45 -16.15
N SER A 156 -3.57 14.43 -17.16
CA SER A 156 -5.01 14.56 -17.01
C SER A 156 -5.47 13.59 -15.92
N HIS A 157 -5.68 14.15 -14.72
CA HIS A 157 -6.05 13.51 -13.45
C HIS A 157 -5.15 12.36 -12.93
N PRO A 158 -5.06 12.18 -11.59
CA PRO A 158 -4.49 10.99 -10.95
C PRO A 158 -5.39 9.73 -11.12
N LEU A 159 -6.19 9.64 -12.19
CA LEU A 159 -7.21 8.60 -12.41
C LEU A 159 -6.68 7.16 -12.36
N ALA A 160 -5.37 6.95 -12.49
CA ALA A 160 -4.77 5.64 -12.73
C ALA A 160 -3.87 5.11 -11.61
N GLN A 161 -3.56 5.89 -10.56
CA GLN A 161 -2.52 5.45 -9.62
C GLN A 161 -3.03 4.56 -8.47
N THR A 162 -4.32 4.56 -8.13
CA THR A 162 -4.88 3.65 -7.08
C THR A 162 -6.28 3.14 -7.41
N GLY A 163 -6.90 3.62 -8.50
CA GLY A 163 -8.32 3.42 -8.77
C GLY A 163 -8.70 1.98 -9.09
N LEU A 164 -9.94 1.63 -8.77
CA LEU A 164 -10.46 0.26 -8.91
C LEU A 164 -10.53 -0.20 -10.37
N ILE A 165 -10.99 0.66 -11.28
CA ILE A 165 -11.09 0.33 -12.72
C ILE A 165 -9.73 0.55 -13.38
N SER A 166 -9.23 -0.49 -14.03
CA SER A 166 -7.92 -0.46 -14.68
C SER A 166 -7.91 0.43 -15.92
N LEU A 167 -6.74 0.99 -16.24
CA LEU A 167 -6.57 1.84 -17.41
C LEU A 167 -7.01 1.16 -18.73
N PRO A 168 -6.71 -0.13 -19.01
CA PRO A 168 -7.18 -0.79 -20.23
C PRO A 168 -8.71 -0.85 -20.35
N VAL A 169 -9.44 -0.97 -19.24
CA VAL A 169 -10.91 -0.95 -19.26
C VAL A 169 -11.41 0.46 -19.58
N LEU A 170 -10.86 1.49 -18.91
CA LEU A 170 -11.19 2.90 -19.20
C LEU A 170 -10.89 3.29 -20.65
N GLU A 171 -9.78 2.81 -21.22
CA GLU A 171 -9.41 3.02 -22.63
C GLU A 171 -10.43 2.39 -23.60
N ARG A 172 -11.00 1.22 -23.29
CA ARG A 172 -12.04 0.60 -24.12
C ARG A 172 -13.36 1.37 -24.06
N LEU A 173 -13.75 1.84 -22.88
CA LEU A 173 -14.94 2.67 -22.70
C LEU A 173 -14.83 4.00 -23.45
N THR A 174 -13.62 4.50 -23.62
CA THR A 174 -13.36 5.71 -24.40
C THR A 174 -13.26 5.41 -25.90
N GLN A 175 -12.74 4.29 -26.38
CA GLN A 175 -12.65 4.02 -27.84
C GLN A 175 -13.99 3.99 -28.59
N ASP A 176 -15.06 3.48 -27.99
CA ASP A 176 -16.41 3.55 -28.58
C ASP A 176 -17.11 4.91 -28.32
N GLY A 177 -16.68 5.67 -27.31
CA GLY A 177 -17.23 6.99 -26.94
C GLY A 177 -16.48 8.22 -27.46
N LEU A 178 -15.27 8.05 -28.00
CA LEU A 178 -14.34 9.13 -28.38
C LEU A 178 -14.84 9.91 -29.61
N GLN A 179 -15.71 9.33 -30.44
CA GLN A 179 -16.34 10.04 -31.56
C GLN A 179 -17.61 10.82 -31.16
N GLU A 180 -18.33 10.37 -30.14
CA GLU A 180 -19.63 10.97 -29.77
C GLU A 180 -19.53 12.08 -28.73
N ARG A 181 -18.49 12.11 -27.88
CA ARG A 181 -18.48 12.96 -26.68
C ARG A 181 -17.43 14.07 -26.60
N GLY A 182 -16.52 14.20 -27.57
CA GLY A 182 -15.63 15.39 -27.65
C GLY A 182 -14.72 15.63 -26.43
N LEU A 183 -14.35 14.60 -25.68
CA LEU A 183 -13.60 14.71 -24.41
C LEU A 183 -12.07 14.86 -24.57
N ILE A 184 -11.55 15.08 -25.78
CA ILE A 184 -10.16 15.54 -25.97
C ILE A 184 -10.19 17.07 -26.06
N GLY A 185 -10.12 17.76 -24.92
CA GLY A 185 -10.08 19.21 -24.87
C GLY A 185 -9.83 19.82 -23.49
N ALA A 186 -8.58 20.21 -23.24
CA ALA A 186 -8.11 21.29 -22.36
C ALA A 186 -8.64 21.39 -20.90
N GLY A 187 -7.87 20.78 -20.00
CA GLY A 187 -7.31 21.38 -18.78
C GLY A 187 -8.16 22.32 -17.92
N VAL A 188 -8.49 21.84 -16.71
CA VAL A 188 -8.58 22.65 -15.50
C VAL A 188 -7.90 21.89 -14.36
N ILE A 189 -6.95 22.55 -13.72
CA ILE A 189 -6.15 22.06 -12.58
C ILE A 189 -6.87 22.47 -11.29
N LEU A 190 -7.10 21.55 -10.35
CA LEU A 190 -7.41 21.89 -8.96
C LEU A 190 -6.33 21.28 -8.05
N THR A 191 -5.53 22.16 -7.45
CA THR A 191 -4.43 21.89 -6.51
C THR A 191 -4.88 22.12 -5.07
N GLU A 192 -6.05 21.62 -4.68
CA GLU A 192 -6.59 21.91 -3.34
C GLU A 192 -6.54 20.69 -2.43
N ASP A 193 -6.07 20.94 -1.20
CA ASP A 193 -6.01 19.98 -0.09
C ASP A 193 -7.38 19.32 0.12
N GLY A 194 -7.39 18.01 0.39
CA GLY A 194 -8.61 17.26 0.70
C GLY A 194 -9.35 17.85 1.91
N PRO A 195 -10.65 17.53 2.09
CA PRO A 195 -11.51 18.23 3.05
C PRO A 195 -10.97 18.12 4.48
N GLN A 196 -10.83 19.27 5.15
CA GLN A 196 -10.47 19.35 6.56
C GLN A 196 -11.72 19.17 7.43
N PRO A 197 -11.73 18.27 8.43
CA PRO A 197 -12.88 18.13 9.33
C PRO A 197 -13.10 19.37 10.20
N LEU A 198 -14.34 19.55 10.66
CA LEU A 198 -14.77 20.65 11.53
C LEU A 198 -13.96 20.70 12.84
N SER A 199 -13.28 21.83 13.07
CA SER A 199 -12.74 22.19 14.38
C SER A 199 -13.88 22.60 15.31
N GLY A 200 -14.11 21.85 16.40
CA GLY A 200 -14.97 22.31 17.50
C GLY A 200 -15.92 21.29 18.18
N ALA A 201 -15.93 20.01 17.81
CA ALA A 201 -16.74 19.01 18.52
C ALA A 201 -15.98 18.37 19.70
N VAL A 202 -16.69 18.11 20.81
CA VAL A 202 -16.18 17.55 22.09
C VAL A 202 -15.61 16.11 21.94
N SER A 203 -15.80 15.50 20.78
CA SER A 203 -15.02 14.40 20.21
C SER A 203 -15.15 14.53 18.68
N ALA A 204 -14.06 14.53 17.93
CA ALA A 204 -14.16 14.46 16.47
C ALA A 204 -14.88 13.15 16.06
N PRO A 205 -15.70 13.14 15.00
CA PRO A 205 -16.32 11.92 14.50
C PRO A 205 -15.24 10.93 14.05
N ASP A 206 -15.53 9.62 14.10
CA ASP A 206 -14.62 8.57 13.60
C ASP A 206 -14.67 8.46 12.06
N LEU A 207 -15.78 8.88 11.46
CA LEU A 207 -16.05 8.81 10.02
C LEU A 207 -16.88 10.02 9.56
N VAL A 208 -16.55 10.55 8.38
CA VAL A 208 -17.26 11.67 7.73
C VAL A 208 -17.47 11.38 6.25
N ILE A 209 -18.66 11.72 5.73
CA ILE A 209 -18.99 11.67 4.31
C ILE A 209 -19.31 13.07 3.81
N PHE A 210 -18.69 13.42 2.70
CA PHE A 210 -18.88 14.64 1.95
C PHE A 210 -19.59 14.35 0.63
N ASP A 211 -20.32 15.33 0.11
CA ASP A 211 -21.00 15.26 -1.19
C ASP A 211 -20.36 16.27 -2.15
N ALA A 212 -19.85 15.78 -3.28
CA ALA A 212 -19.26 16.64 -4.31
C ALA A 212 -20.30 17.26 -5.26
N GLY A 213 -21.57 16.84 -5.19
CA GLY A 213 -22.67 17.37 -5.98
C GLY A 213 -22.45 17.21 -7.49
N HIS A 214 -21.87 16.08 -7.90
CA HIS A 214 -21.43 15.79 -9.28
C HIS A 214 -20.36 16.74 -9.82
N SER A 215 -19.67 17.47 -8.95
CA SER A 215 -18.47 18.22 -9.30
C SER A 215 -17.21 17.40 -9.03
N GLU A 216 -16.10 17.81 -9.63
CA GLU A 216 -14.78 17.21 -9.37
C GLU A 216 -14.02 17.96 -8.26
N LYS A 217 -14.71 18.79 -7.47
CA LYS A 217 -14.10 19.48 -6.34
C LYS A 217 -13.67 18.49 -5.27
N THR A 218 -12.52 18.75 -4.66
CA THR A 218 -11.93 17.92 -3.59
C THR A 218 -11.93 18.62 -2.23
N SER A 219 -12.33 19.88 -2.18
CA SER A 219 -12.24 20.78 -1.03
C SER A 219 -13.56 21.53 -0.84
N GLU A 220 -13.74 22.12 0.34
CA GLU A 220 -14.94 22.92 0.68
C GLU A 220 -16.28 22.19 0.48
N LEU A 221 -16.26 20.86 0.59
CA LEU A 221 -17.42 20.02 0.34
C LEU A 221 -18.38 20.01 1.56
N PRO A 222 -19.70 19.99 1.34
CA PRO A 222 -20.67 19.82 2.41
C PRO A 222 -20.53 18.44 3.06
N VAL A 223 -20.51 18.40 4.39
CA VAL A 223 -20.67 17.16 5.16
C VAL A 223 -22.13 16.75 5.10
N VAL A 224 -22.39 15.52 4.63
CA VAL A 224 -23.74 14.97 4.46
C VAL A 224 -24.05 13.83 5.42
N ARG A 225 -23.03 13.10 5.93
CA ARG A 225 -23.21 12.08 6.97
C ARG A 225 -21.94 11.94 7.82
N TYR A 226 -22.08 11.55 9.09
CA TYR A 226 -20.95 11.30 10.00
C TYR A 226 -21.33 10.29 11.07
N THR A 227 -20.35 9.78 11.82
CA THR A 227 -20.56 8.76 12.86
C THR A 227 -21.64 9.17 13.87
N GLY A 228 -22.68 8.34 13.99
CA GLY A 228 -23.80 8.56 14.91
C GLY A 228 -25.00 9.30 14.31
N MET A 229 -24.88 9.81 13.07
CA MET A 229 -26.00 10.37 12.32
C MET A 229 -26.85 9.25 11.69
N PRO A 230 -28.20 9.32 11.74
CA PRO A 230 -29.06 8.33 11.07
C PRO A 230 -28.92 8.40 9.53
N PRO A 231 -29.37 7.36 8.80
CA PRO A 231 -29.42 7.38 7.34
C PRO A 231 -30.14 8.60 6.79
N VAL A 232 -29.63 9.17 5.68
CA VAL A 232 -30.12 10.43 5.10
C VAL A 232 -31.06 10.21 3.92
N GLY A 233 -31.19 8.98 3.44
CA GLY A 233 -32.09 8.60 2.34
C GLY A 233 -31.47 8.71 0.95
N ASP A 234 -30.22 9.18 0.87
CA ASP A 234 -29.40 9.05 -0.34
C ASP A 234 -28.69 7.69 -0.33
N PRO A 235 -28.95 6.80 -1.32
CA PRO A 235 -28.34 5.48 -1.35
C PRO A 235 -26.81 5.49 -1.36
N MET A 236 -26.19 6.42 -2.09
CA MET A 236 -24.73 6.43 -2.21
C MET A 236 -24.07 6.89 -0.91
N VAL A 237 -24.64 7.91 -0.27
CA VAL A 237 -24.22 8.35 1.07
C VAL A 237 -24.40 7.21 2.07
N ASP A 238 -25.57 6.56 2.05
CA ASP A 238 -25.92 5.59 3.07
C ASP A 238 -25.15 4.29 2.94
N GLU A 239 -25.00 3.76 1.72
CA GLU A 239 -24.20 2.58 1.43
C GLU A 239 -22.72 2.80 1.77
N THR A 240 -22.15 3.95 1.38
CA THR A 240 -20.75 4.29 1.68
C THR A 240 -20.51 4.32 3.18
N TYR A 241 -21.41 4.94 3.94
CA TYR A 241 -21.33 4.97 5.41
C TYR A 241 -21.31 3.57 6.00
N GLU A 242 -22.29 2.74 5.64
CA GLU A 242 -22.40 1.40 6.20
C GLU A 242 -21.20 0.52 5.80
N ALA A 243 -20.68 0.68 4.58
CA ALA A 243 -19.54 -0.09 4.11
C ALA A 243 -18.23 0.27 4.84
N LEU A 244 -17.96 1.55 5.04
CA LEU A 244 -16.80 2.01 5.79
C LEU A 244 -16.90 1.67 7.29
N MET A 245 -18.09 1.78 7.89
CA MET A 245 -18.32 1.34 9.27
C MET A 245 -18.15 -0.18 9.41
N THR A 246 -18.60 -0.96 8.43
CA THR A 246 -18.41 -2.42 8.39
C THR A 246 -16.94 -2.78 8.24
N THR A 247 -16.21 -2.09 7.37
CA THR A 247 -14.76 -2.24 7.22
C THR A 247 -14.04 -2.00 8.54
N ARG A 248 -14.34 -0.89 9.22
CA ARG A 248 -13.78 -0.60 10.55
C ARG A 248 -14.07 -1.71 11.55
N ARG A 249 -15.33 -2.15 11.65
CA ARG A 249 -15.74 -3.24 12.57
C ARG A 249 -14.99 -4.53 12.28
N PHE A 250 -14.87 -4.92 11.01
CA PHE A 250 -14.12 -6.10 10.61
C PHE A 250 -12.68 -6.07 11.15
N PHE A 251 -11.91 -5.03 10.88
CA PHE A 251 -10.53 -4.94 11.37
C PHE A 251 -10.45 -4.86 12.91
N GLN A 252 -11.42 -4.22 13.57
CA GLN A 252 -11.47 -4.14 15.02
C GLN A 252 -11.81 -5.49 15.67
N GLU A 253 -12.84 -6.16 15.20
CA GLU A 253 -13.38 -7.39 15.81
C GLU A 253 -12.57 -8.62 15.43
N VAL A 254 -12.09 -8.71 14.18
CA VAL A 254 -11.33 -9.86 13.68
C VAL A 254 -9.84 -9.74 14.01
N TYR A 255 -9.24 -8.58 13.79
CA TYR A 255 -7.79 -8.40 13.91
C TYR A 255 -7.37 -7.55 15.12
N GLY A 256 -8.32 -7.21 16.00
CA GLY A 256 -8.04 -6.46 17.23
C GLY A 256 -7.58 -5.02 16.98
N ARG A 257 -7.74 -4.50 15.76
CA ARG A 257 -7.26 -3.16 15.40
C ARG A 257 -8.28 -2.10 15.81
N ALA A 258 -8.25 -1.76 17.10
CA ALA A 258 -9.18 -0.81 17.71
C ALA A 258 -9.02 0.64 17.19
N ARG A 259 -7.86 0.98 16.64
CA ARG A 259 -7.59 2.29 16.03
C ARG A 259 -7.19 2.06 14.60
N PHE A 260 -8.05 2.50 13.69
CA PHE A 260 -7.69 2.80 12.30
C PHE A 260 -7.04 4.19 12.36
N PRO A 261 -5.71 4.37 12.46
CA PRO A 261 -5.18 5.70 12.31
C PRO A 261 -5.26 6.07 10.83
N TYR A 262 -6.06 7.08 10.53
CA TYR A 262 -5.67 8.07 9.54
C TYR A 262 -5.02 9.23 10.32
N HIS A 263 -3.83 9.03 10.91
CA HIS A 263 -3.07 10.11 11.57
C HIS A 263 -3.87 11.04 12.53
N GLY A 264 -4.82 10.48 13.31
CA GLY A 264 -5.68 11.29 14.20
C GLY A 264 -6.82 12.05 13.49
N ARG A 265 -7.15 11.69 12.26
CA ARG A 265 -8.29 12.17 11.46
C ARG A 265 -9.36 11.08 11.33
N PRO A 266 -10.64 11.46 11.11
CA PRO A 266 -11.68 10.53 10.71
C PRO A 266 -11.35 9.84 9.39
N LEU A 267 -11.88 8.62 9.22
CA LEU A 267 -12.03 8.02 7.90
C LEU A 267 -13.00 8.87 7.07
N ALA A 268 -12.56 9.39 5.92
CA ALA A 268 -13.33 10.30 5.10
C ALA A 268 -13.68 9.68 3.75
N ALA A 269 -14.88 10.00 3.24
CA ALA A 269 -15.26 9.70 1.88
C ALA A 269 -15.99 10.86 1.21
N VAL A 270 -15.83 10.99 -0.11
CA VAL A 270 -16.48 11.93 -0.99
C VAL A 270 -17.34 11.13 -1.97
N VAL A 271 -18.65 11.32 -1.93
CA VAL A 271 -19.62 10.70 -2.84
C VAL A 271 -20.05 11.68 -3.92
N HIS A 272 -20.73 11.15 -4.95
CA HIS A 272 -21.15 11.92 -6.14
C HIS A 272 -19.99 12.69 -6.78
N TYR A 273 -18.79 12.10 -6.78
CA TYR A 273 -17.61 12.72 -7.37
C TYR A 273 -17.69 12.67 -8.90
N GLY A 274 -17.66 13.85 -9.53
CA GLY A 274 -17.79 14.00 -10.98
C GLY A 274 -19.17 13.64 -11.53
N ASP A 275 -19.42 14.01 -12.79
CA ASP A 275 -20.64 13.60 -13.50
C ASP A 275 -20.42 12.24 -14.17
N LYS A 276 -21.23 11.24 -13.80
CA LYS A 276 -21.17 9.87 -14.36
C LYS A 276 -19.79 9.22 -14.25
N PHE A 277 -19.07 9.53 -13.19
CA PHE A 277 -17.70 9.10 -13.01
C PHE A 277 -17.62 7.57 -12.81
N PRO A 278 -16.97 6.81 -13.71
CA PRO A 278 -17.00 5.35 -13.70
C PRO A 278 -15.81 4.77 -12.92
N ASN A 279 -15.47 5.33 -11.75
CA ASN A 279 -14.38 4.82 -10.93
C ASN A 279 -14.51 5.19 -9.45
N SER A 280 -13.62 4.63 -8.65
CA SER A 280 -13.34 5.01 -7.26
C SER A 280 -11.84 5.10 -7.06
N TRP A 281 -11.38 5.93 -6.13
CA TRP A 281 -9.96 6.03 -5.82
C TRP A 281 -9.71 6.54 -4.40
N TRP A 282 -8.52 6.24 -3.89
CA TRP A 282 -8.02 6.71 -2.62
C TRP A 282 -6.92 7.76 -2.86
N ASP A 283 -7.08 8.95 -2.27
CA ASP A 283 -6.13 10.07 -2.47
C ASP A 283 -4.94 10.06 -1.49
N GLY A 284 -4.97 9.18 -0.48
CA GLY A 284 -4.03 9.18 0.64
C GLY A 284 -4.70 9.51 1.98
N ALA A 285 -5.86 10.17 1.95
CA ALA A 285 -6.60 10.63 3.12
C ALA A 285 -8.12 10.34 3.07
N SER A 286 -8.72 10.31 1.88
CA SER A 286 -10.16 10.16 1.66
C SER A 286 -10.43 9.23 0.47
N LEU A 287 -11.56 8.52 0.56
CA LEU A 287 -12.11 7.72 -0.53
C LEU A 287 -13.00 8.58 -1.42
N PHE A 288 -12.76 8.60 -2.72
CA PHE A 288 -13.63 9.25 -3.70
C PHE A 288 -14.40 8.20 -4.49
N LEU A 289 -15.72 8.36 -4.56
CA LEU A 289 -16.63 7.43 -5.23
C LEU A 289 -17.46 8.18 -6.28
N GLY A 290 -17.47 7.64 -7.50
CA GLY A 290 -18.36 8.06 -8.57
C GLY A 290 -19.66 7.26 -8.62
N ASP A 291 -20.68 7.85 -9.23
CA ASP A 291 -22.00 7.26 -9.42
C ASP A 291 -22.02 6.10 -10.45
N GLY A 292 -20.93 5.93 -11.21
CA GLY A 292 -20.95 5.11 -12.42
C GLY A 292 -21.61 5.85 -13.59
N ASP A 293 -21.45 5.31 -14.80
CA ASP A 293 -22.01 5.91 -16.01
C ASP A 293 -23.46 5.45 -16.30
N GLY A 294 -23.96 4.48 -15.53
CA GLY A 294 -25.29 3.88 -15.66
C GLY A 294 -25.46 2.98 -16.88
N GLY A 295 -24.47 2.95 -17.79
CA GLY A 295 -24.46 2.11 -18.99
C GLY A 295 -23.58 0.88 -18.85
N VAL A 296 -22.43 1.03 -18.19
CA VAL A 296 -21.46 -0.04 -17.95
C VAL A 296 -21.35 -0.32 -16.46
N PHE A 297 -21.18 0.72 -15.66
CA PHE A 297 -21.06 0.60 -14.21
C PHE A 297 -22.21 1.29 -13.52
N GLN A 298 -22.76 0.60 -12.52
CA GLN A 298 -23.64 1.17 -11.53
C GLN A 298 -22.83 1.89 -10.44
N ARG A 299 -23.51 2.40 -9.41
CA ARG A 299 -22.86 3.07 -8.27
C ARG A 299 -21.88 2.14 -7.56
N PHE A 300 -20.66 2.61 -7.33
CA PHE A 300 -19.60 1.82 -6.70
C PHE A 300 -19.88 1.53 -5.22
N SER A 301 -20.64 2.42 -4.55
CA SER A 301 -21.04 2.30 -3.14
C SER A 301 -21.83 1.03 -2.82
N GLN A 302 -22.56 0.46 -3.80
CA GLN A 302 -23.38 -0.73 -3.58
C GLN A 302 -22.55 -2.01 -3.35
N CYS A 303 -21.26 -1.97 -3.70
CA CYS A 303 -20.35 -3.11 -3.56
C CYS A 303 -19.51 -2.92 -2.30
N LEU A 304 -19.90 -3.57 -1.20
CA LEU A 304 -19.21 -3.50 0.09
C LEU A 304 -17.72 -3.83 -0.03
N GLU A 305 -17.39 -4.88 -0.78
CA GLU A 305 -16.00 -5.33 -0.98
C GLU A 305 -15.16 -4.30 -1.74
N VAL A 306 -15.78 -3.50 -2.61
CA VAL A 306 -15.10 -2.42 -3.34
C VAL A 306 -14.75 -1.28 -2.40
N VAL A 307 -15.73 -0.79 -1.64
CA VAL A 307 -15.51 0.28 -0.66
C VAL A 307 -14.53 -0.19 0.43
N GLY A 308 -14.64 -1.44 0.87
CA GLY A 308 -13.73 -2.04 1.85
C GLY A 308 -12.30 -2.22 1.33
N ALA A 309 -12.12 -2.59 0.05
CA ALA A 309 -10.80 -2.65 -0.58
C ALA A 309 -10.15 -1.25 -0.65
N GLU A 310 -10.90 -0.23 -1.08
CA GLU A 310 -10.38 1.13 -1.12
C GLU A 310 -10.03 1.67 0.28
N ALA A 311 -10.89 1.43 1.27
CA ALA A 311 -10.61 1.81 2.65
C ALA A 311 -9.41 1.06 3.25
N THR A 312 -9.14 -0.16 2.78
CA THR A 312 -7.95 -0.93 3.18
C THR A 312 -6.67 -0.27 2.69
N ARG A 313 -6.66 0.39 1.52
CA ARG A 313 -5.46 1.08 1.01
C ARG A 313 -4.94 2.16 1.96
N GLY A 314 -5.81 2.70 2.79
CA GLY A 314 -5.47 3.75 3.73
C GLY A 314 -4.93 3.28 5.09
N ILE A 315 -4.80 1.98 5.34
CA ILE A 315 -4.09 1.50 6.55
C ILE A 315 -2.59 1.78 6.43
N GLU A 316 -1.97 2.20 7.52
CA GLU A 316 -0.56 2.58 7.58
C GLU A 316 0.38 1.48 7.04
N GLU A 317 0.06 0.21 7.25
CA GLU A 317 0.86 -0.90 6.75
C GLU A 317 0.98 -0.92 5.21
N MET A 318 -0.02 -0.40 4.50
CA MET A 318 -0.01 -0.33 3.04
C MET A 318 1.00 0.69 2.51
N LEU A 319 1.48 1.61 3.35
CA LEU A 319 2.50 2.59 2.99
C LEU A 319 3.86 1.96 2.67
N HIS A 320 4.10 0.69 3.03
CA HIS A 320 5.33 -0.04 2.67
C HIS A 320 5.38 -0.47 1.18
N PHE A 321 4.30 -0.31 0.40
CA PHE A 321 4.27 -0.75 -1.01
C PHE A 321 4.75 0.32 -1.98
N ILE A 322 5.89 0.95 -1.66
CA ILE A 322 6.48 2.00 -2.48
C ILE A 322 7.62 1.43 -3.34
N PRO A 323 7.61 1.59 -4.67
CA PRO A 323 6.61 2.27 -5.50
C PRO A 323 5.43 1.36 -5.89
N TYR A 324 4.25 1.97 -6.09
CA TYR A 324 3.04 1.33 -6.61
C TYR A 324 3.18 1.04 -8.12
N GLN A 325 4.07 0.09 -8.45
CA GLN A 325 4.43 -0.30 -9.81
C GLN A 325 4.82 -1.79 -9.85
N GLY A 326 4.55 -2.46 -10.98
CA GLY A 326 4.95 -3.85 -11.22
C GLY A 326 4.41 -4.80 -10.14
N GLN A 327 5.22 -5.74 -9.67
CA GLN A 327 4.81 -6.70 -8.62
C GLN A 327 4.44 -6.01 -7.30
N THR A 328 5.15 -4.93 -6.91
CA THR A 328 4.86 -4.23 -5.66
C THR A 328 3.47 -3.56 -5.71
N GLY A 329 3.13 -2.91 -6.83
CA GLY A 329 1.79 -2.36 -7.03
C GLY A 329 0.71 -3.44 -7.16
N ALA A 330 1.01 -4.55 -7.85
CA ALA A 330 0.11 -5.69 -7.96
C ALA A 330 -0.17 -6.36 -6.60
N LEU A 331 0.82 -6.44 -5.71
CA LEU A 331 0.64 -6.91 -4.34
C LEU A 331 -0.29 -5.98 -3.56
N SER A 332 -0.06 -4.67 -3.65
CA SER A 332 -0.88 -3.69 -2.95
C SER A 332 -2.35 -3.71 -3.42
N ALA A 333 -2.58 -3.84 -4.73
CA ALA A 333 -3.92 -4.04 -5.28
C ALA A 333 -4.55 -5.36 -4.76
N SER A 334 -3.80 -6.47 -4.81
CA SER A 334 -4.26 -7.78 -4.35
C SER A 334 -4.60 -7.81 -2.87
N ILE A 335 -3.76 -7.25 -2.01
CA ILE A 335 -3.99 -7.22 -0.55
C ILE A 335 -5.26 -6.44 -0.23
N SER A 336 -5.47 -5.31 -0.92
CA SER A 336 -6.70 -4.52 -0.79
C SER A 336 -7.94 -5.33 -1.20
N GLU A 337 -7.89 -6.03 -2.33
CA GLU A 337 -8.97 -6.89 -2.82
C GLU A 337 -9.24 -8.09 -1.90
N VAL A 338 -8.19 -8.71 -1.36
CA VAL A 338 -8.30 -9.80 -0.36
C VAL A 338 -9.06 -9.31 0.86
N PHE A 339 -8.67 -8.19 1.47
CA PHE A 339 -9.39 -7.67 2.63
C PHE A 339 -10.80 -7.20 2.28
N GLY A 340 -11.02 -6.59 1.12
CA GLY A 340 -12.37 -6.28 0.61
C GLY A 340 -13.27 -7.52 0.55
N SER A 341 -12.76 -8.62 -0.02
CA SER A 341 -13.45 -9.91 -0.06
C SER A 341 -13.73 -10.46 1.34
N LEU A 342 -12.74 -10.41 2.25
CA LEU A 342 -12.94 -10.88 3.63
C LEU A 342 -13.98 -10.05 4.40
N ILE A 343 -14.01 -8.73 4.21
CA ILE A 343 -15.01 -7.84 4.81
C ILE A 343 -16.41 -8.24 4.37
N LYS A 344 -16.61 -8.49 3.07
CA LYS A 344 -17.88 -8.96 2.53
C LYS A 344 -18.28 -10.30 3.14
N GLN A 345 -17.38 -11.28 3.10
CA GLN A 345 -17.64 -12.62 3.63
C GLN A 345 -17.99 -12.58 5.12
N TRP A 346 -17.24 -11.80 5.91
CA TRP A 346 -17.50 -11.60 7.34
C TRP A 346 -18.87 -10.96 7.59
N SER A 347 -19.21 -9.91 6.84
CA SER A 347 -20.50 -9.22 6.99
C SER A 347 -21.71 -10.12 6.67
N LEU A 348 -21.51 -11.08 5.76
CA LEU A 348 -22.53 -12.02 5.31
C LEU A 348 -22.48 -13.36 6.08
N GLY A 349 -21.50 -13.55 6.96
CA GLY A 349 -21.28 -14.82 7.68
C GLY A 349 -20.94 -16.00 6.75
N GLN A 350 -20.32 -15.74 5.61
CA GLN A 350 -20.01 -16.75 4.59
C GLN A 350 -18.76 -17.55 4.94
N SER A 351 -18.82 -18.87 4.81
CA SER A 351 -17.62 -19.69 4.74
C SER A 351 -16.88 -19.50 3.41
N THR A 352 -15.63 -19.97 3.36
CA THR A 352 -14.80 -19.99 2.14
C THR A 352 -15.50 -20.62 0.94
N ASP A 353 -16.28 -21.68 1.15
CA ASP A 353 -16.97 -22.42 0.08
C ASP A 353 -18.25 -21.72 -0.41
N GLU A 354 -18.86 -20.88 0.43
CA GLU A 354 -20.07 -20.12 0.11
C GLU A 354 -19.76 -18.77 -0.55
N ALA A 355 -18.56 -18.23 -0.29
CA ALA A 355 -18.13 -16.94 -0.83
C ALA A 355 -18.00 -16.97 -2.36
N ASP A 356 -18.41 -15.88 -3.03
CA ASP A 356 -18.30 -15.77 -4.48
C ASP A 356 -16.87 -15.50 -4.97
N TRP A 357 -16.04 -14.87 -4.13
CA TRP A 357 -14.68 -14.44 -4.45
C TRP A 357 -14.63 -13.46 -5.64
N ILE A 358 -15.69 -12.67 -5.82
CA ILE A 358 -15.83 -11.67 -6.90
C ILE A 358 -15.73 -10.25 -6.33
N MET A 359 -14.87 -9.44 -6.95
CA MET A 359 -14.83 -8.00 -6.69
C MET A 359 -15.80 -7.26 -7.61
N GLY A 360 -16.67 -6.43 -7.03
CA GLY A 360 -17.66 -5.66 -7.78
C GLY A 360 -18.85 -6.52 -8.23
N ALA A 361 -19.28 -7.45 -7.37
CA ALA A 361 -20.44 -8.29 -7.66
C ALA A 361 -21.70 -7.41 -7.78
N GLY A 362 -22.33 -7.43 -8.96
CA GLY A 362 -23.49 -6.57 -9.26
C GLY A 362 -23.14 -5.14 -9.67
N LEU A 363 -21.85 -4.76 -9.76
CA LEU A 363 -21.42 -3.44 -10.26
C LEU A 363 -21.74 -3.24 -11.74
N LEU A 364 -21.65 -4.31 -12.53
CA LEU A 364 -21.95 -4.25 -13.96
C LEU A 364 -23.43 -3.93 -14.19
N ALA A 365 -23.72 -2.98 -15.08
CA ALA A 365 -25.07 -2.57 -15.41
C ALA A 365 -25.86 -3.72 -16.09
N PRO A 366 -27.21 -3.72 -15.98
CA PRO A 366 -28.04 -4.70 -16.67
C PRO A 366 -27.72 -4.79 -18.17
N GLY A 367 -27.48 -6.02 -18.65
CA GLY A 367 -27.12 -6.28 -20.05
C GLY A 367 -25.61 -6.32 -20.34
N ARG A 368 -24.75 -6.10 -19.33
CA ARG A 368 -23.31 -6.44 -19.39
C ARG A 368 -23.08 -7.91 -19.01
N GLN A 369 -22.08 -8.53 -19.64
CA GLN A 369 -21.74 -9.95 -19.44
C GLN A 369 -20.56 -10.12 -18.48
N GLY A 370 -20.84 -10.49 -17.23
CA GLY A 370 -19.81 -10.79 -16.24
C GLY A 370 -20.38 -10.92 -14.83
N ALA A 371 -19.61 -11.53 -13.94
CA ALA A 371 -19.93 -11.62 -12.51
C ALA A 371 -19.53 -10.35 -11.75
N GLY A 372 -18.49 -9.65 -12.22
CA GLY A 372 -17.93 -8.46 -11.60
C GLY A 372 -16.69 -7.98 -12.34
N LEU A 373 -15.80 -7.28 -11.64
CA LEU A 373 -14.56 -6.75 -12.21
C LEU A 373 -13.41 -7.76 -12.21
N ARG A 374 -13.31 -8.55 -11.14
CA ARG A 374 -12.19 -9.48 -10.90
C ARG A 374 -12.69 -10.70 -10.13
N SER A 375 -11.97 -11.80 -10.29
CA SER A 375 -12.20 -13.03 -9.52
C SER A 375 -10.92 -13.42 -8.80
N LEU A 376 -10.94 -13.48 -7.46
CA LEU A 376 -9.84 -14.03 -6.67
C LEU A 376 -9.75 -15.55 -6.89
N LYS A 377 -10.90 -16.20 -7.10
CA LYS A 377 -11.00 -17.65 -7.33
C LYS A 377 -10.50 -18.08 -8.71
N ALA A 378 -10.74 -17.29 -9.75
CA ALA A 378 -10.35 -17.61 -11.11
C ALA A 378 -10.02 -16.32 -11.90
N PRO A 379 -8.86 -15.69 -11.66
CA PRO A 379 -8.47 -14.47 -12.38
C PRO A 379 -8.53 -14.66 -13.90
N GLY A 380 -9.01 -13.66 -14.64
CA GLY A 380 -9.17 -13.71 -16.10
C GLY A 380 -10.54 -14.25 -16.56
N THR A 381 -11.46 -14.48 -15.63
CA THR A 381 -12.80 -15.05 -15.91
C THR A 381 -13.96 -14.21 -15.38
N ALA A 382 -13.70 -13.05 -14.75
CA ALA A 382 -14.75 -12.25 -14.12
C ALA A 382 -15.78 -11.71 -15.12
N TYR A 383 -15.33 -11.40 -16.35
CA TYR A 383 -16.19 -10.92 -17.42
C TYR A 383 -15.62 -11.26 -18.81
N ASP A 384 -16.51 -11.40 -19.78
CA ASP A 384 -16.24 -11.50 -21.22
C ASP A 384 -17.40 -10.79 -21.93
N ASP A 385 -17.28 -9.47 -22.03
CA ASP A 385 -18.33 -8.58 -22.48
C ASP A 385 -17.91 -7.85 -23.75
N ASN A 386 -18.87 -7.53 -24.62
CA ASN A 386 -18.56 -6.88 -25.89
C ASN A 386 -18.06 -5.44 -25.75
N VAL A 387 -18.34 -4.75 -24.63
CA VAL A 387 -17.91 -3.37 -24.37
C VAL A 387 -16.68 -3.35 -23.46
N LEU A 388 -16.67 -4.14 -22.38
CA LEU A 388 -15.50 -4.24 -21.49
C LEU A 388 -14.36 -5.06 -22.11
N GLY A 389 -14.67 -5.91 -23.08
CA GLY A 389 -13.84 -7.02 -23.55
C GLY A 389 -13.73 -8.13 -22.51
N LYS A 390 -12.62 -8.88 -22.53
CA LYS A 390 -12.35 -9.96 -21.56
C LYS A 390 -11.50 -9.46 -20.38
N ASP A 391 -11.76 -9.99 -19.19
CA ASP A 391 -10.94 -9.85 -17.99
C ASP A 391 -9.46 -10.19 -18.30
N PRO A 392 -8.53 -9.22 -18.17
CA PRO A 392 -7.14 -9.42 -18.54
C PRO A 392 -6.30 -10.10 -17.44
N GLN A 393 -6.85 -10.35 -16.25
CA GLN A 393 -6.03 -10.82 -15.12
C GLN A 393 -5.35 -12.16 -15.38
N THR A 394 -4.15 -12.30 -14.82
CA THR A 394 -3.37 -13.54 -14.86
C THR A 394 -3.44 -14.25 -13.52
N ALA A 395 -3.48 -15.57 -13.54
CA ALA A 395 -3.61 -16.40 -12.34
C ALA A 395 -2.29 -17.09 -11.92
N HIS A 396 -1.28 -17.12 -12.81
CA HIS A 396 -0.02 -17.82 -12.60
C HIS A 396 1.19 -16.99 -13.07
N MET A 397 2.35 -17.17 -12.46
CA MET A 397 3.59 -16.45 -12.80
C MET A 397 4.10 -16.70 -14.23
N ASP A 398 3.78 -17.86 -14.83
CA ASP A 398 4.11 -18.15 -16.23
C ASP A 398 3.41 -17.19 -17.20
N ASP A 399 2.27 -16.66 -16.82
CA ASP A 399 1.48 -15.71 -17.61
C ASP A 399 1.77 -14.25 -17.21
N TYR A 400 2.72 -13.98 -16.31
CA TYR A 400 3.02 -12.63 -15.82
C TYR A 400 3.24 -11.64 -16.98
N VAL A 401 2.46 -10.56 -16.99
CA VAL A 401 2.51 -9.56 -18.05
C VAL A 401 3.54 -8.48 -17.71
N VAL A 402 4.61 -8.43 -18.50
CA VAL A 402 5.58 -7.32 -18.46
C VAL A 402 5.08 -6.20 -19.38
N THR A 403 4.71 -5.06 -18.80
CA THR A 403 4.20 -3.90 -19.54
C THR A 403 4.64 -2.60 -18.85
N ASP A 404 4.50 -1.46 -19.54
CA ASP A 404 4.61 -0.11 -18.99
C ASP A 404 3.24 0.53 -18.72
N ARG A 405 2.15 -0.06 -19.25
CA ARG A 405 0.76 0.34 -19.00
C ARG A 405 0.33 -0.03 -17.59
N ASP A 406 -0.70 0.64 -17.08
CA ASP A 406 -1.32 0.30 -15.79
C ASP A 406 -0.26 0.15 -14.67
N ASN A 407 0.67 1.11 -14.59
CA ASN A 407 1.81 1.10 -13.68
C ASN A 407 2.61 -0.23 -13.70
N GLY A 408 2.81 -0.82 -14.88
CA GLY A 408 3.45 -2.13 -14.98
C GLY A 408 2.50 -3.31 -14.74
N GLY A 409 1.24 -3.15 -15.16
CA GLY A 409 0.22 -4.20 -15.09
C GLY A 409 -0.21 -4.53 -13.68
N ILE A 410 -0.34 -3.54 -12.79
CA ILE A 410 -0.67 -3.79 -11.38
C ILE A 410 -2.02 -4.51 -11.23
N HIS A 411 -3.04 -4.14 -12.01
CA HIS A 411 -4.38 -4.74 -11.93
C HIS A 411 -4.45 -6.05 -12.71
N THR A 412 -3.60 -6.18 -13.73
CA THR A 412 -3.48 -7.41 -14.54
C THR A 412 -2.82 -8.51 -13.74
N ASN A 413 -1.70 -8.19 -13.09
CA ASN A 413 -0.88 -9.15 -12.35
C ASN A 413 -1.31 -9.30 -10.88
N SER A 414 -2.26 -8.50 -10.36
CA SER A 414 -2.80 -8.69 -9.00
C SER A 414 -3.57 -10.01 -8.86
N GLY A 415 -4.02 -10.61 -9.97
CA GLY A 415 -4.68 -11.91 -9.98
C GLY A 415 -3.81 -13.03 -9.39
N ILE A 416 -2.49 -12.99 -9.58
CA ILE A 416 -1.54 -14.01 -9.10
C ILE A 416 -1.56 -14.12 -7.56
N PRO A 417 -1.21 -13.06 -6.79
CA PRO A 417 -1.28 -13.10 -5.33
C PRO A 417 -2.71 -13.25 -4.78
N SER A 418 -3.73 -12.74 -5.51
CA SER A 418 -5.14 -12.91 -5.15
C SER A 418 -5.60 -14.37 -5.25
N HIS A 419 -5.14 -15.07 -6.29
CA HIS A 419 -5.41 -16.50 -6.46
C HIS A 419 -4.66 -17.34 -5.44
N ALA A 420 -3.42 -16.97 -5.09
CA ALA A 420 -2.70 -17.61 -3.98
C ALA A 420 -3.48 -17.49 -2.66
N PHE A 421 -4.07 -16.32 -2.35
CA PHE A 421 -4.91 -16.18 -1.17
C PHE A 421 -6.15 -17.09 -1.21
N TYR A 422 -6.85 -17.14 -2.34
CA TYR A 422 -7.99 -18.03 -2.51
C TYR A 422 -7.59 -19.50 -2.31
N LEU A 423 -6.49 -19.95 -2.91
CA LEU A 423 -6.00 -21.32 -2.77
C LEU A 423 -5.69 -21.66 -1.31
N LEU A 424 -5.07 -20.73 -0.58
CA LEU A 424 -4.83 -20.88 0.86
C LEU A 424 -6.16 -21.01 1.62
N ALA A 425 -7.09 -20.09 1.41
CA ALA A 425 -8.38 -20.11 2.09
C ALA A 425 -9.15 -21.41 1.79
N ALA A 426 -9.21 -21.82 0.53
CA ALA A 426 -9.85 -23.07 0.08
C ALA A 426 -9.20 -24.30 0.72
N ARG A 427 -7.87 -24.29 0.86
CA ARG A 427 -7.13 -25.39 1.47
C ARG A 427 -7.38 -25.53 2.98
N LEU A 428 -7.59 -24.41 3.67
CA LEU A 428 -7.84 -24.36 5.11
C LEU A 428 -9.32 -24.50 5.47
N GLY A 429 -10.24 -24.14 4.57
CA GLY A 429 -11.68 -24.16 4.79
C GLY A 429 -12.15 -23.20 5.88
N GLY A 430 -13.40 -23.35 6.32
CA GLY A 430 -13.99 -22.54 7.39
C GLY A 430 -14.25 -21.09 6.98
N GLN A 431 -14.12 -20.15 7.92
CA GLN A 431 -14.23 -18.72 7.66
C GLN A 431 -12.85 -18.19 7.24
N ALA A 432 -12.73 -17.69 6.02
CA ALA A 432 -11.43 -17.34 5.44
C ALA A 432 -10.63 -16.32 6.28
N TRP A 433 -11.31 -15.42 7.01
CA TRP A 433 -10.67 -14.40 7.84
C TRP A 433 -10.00 -14.95 9.10
N GLU A 434 -10.40 -16.14 9.59
CA GLU A 434 -9.89 -16.69 10.86
C GLU A 434 -8.46 -17.24 10.78
N ARG A 435 -8.12 -17.91 9.66
CA ARG A 435 -6.80 -18.51 9.46
C ARG A 435 -6.05 -17.89 8.29
N ALA A 436 -6.58 -17.99 7.07
CA ALA A 436 -5.92 -17.44 5.88
C ALA A 436 -5.76 -15.92 5.99
N GLY A 437 -6.84 -15.21 6.35
CA GLY A 437 -6.84 -13.77 6.59
C GLY A 437 -5.90 -13.36 7.73
N GLN A 438 -5.86 -14.12 8.82
CA GLN A 438 -4.93 -13.88 9.92
C GLN A 438 -3.46 -13.99 9.48
N ILE A 439 -3.11 -14.98 8.65
CA ILE A 439 -1.75 -15.12 8.09
C ILE A 439 -1.39 -13.90 7.22
N TRP A 440 -2.31 -13.45 6.37
CA TRP A 440 -2.12 -12.25 5.55
C TRP A 440 -1.93 -11.00 6.40
N TRP A 441 -2.75 -10.85 7.45
CA TRP A 441 -2.70 -9.74 8.38
C TRP A 441 -1.39 -9.70 9.18
N ASP A 442 -0.95 -10.85 9.71
CA ASP A 442 0.32 -10.97 10.41
C ASP A 442 1.51 -10.66 9.51
N ALA A 443 1.48 -11.11 8.25
CA ALA A 443 2.53 -10.79 7.29
C ALA A 443 2.57 -9.28 7.01
N LEU A 444 1.40 -8.66 6.82
CA LEU A 444 1.26 -7.22 6.53
C LEU A 444 1.68 -6.34 7.71
N THR A 445 1.52 -6.82 8.94
CA THR A 445 1.88 -6.09 10.17
C THR A 445 3.24 -6.51 10.73
N SER A 446 3.98 -7.37 10.02
CA SER A 446 5.28 -7.87 10.48
C SER A 446 6.40 -6.84 10.31
N ASP A 447 7.43 -6.94 11.13
CA ASP A 447 8.69 -6.17 11.00
C ASP A 447 9.45 -6.48 9.70
N GLY A 448 9.03 -7.51 8.95
CA GLY A 448 9.62 -7.89 7.66
C GLY A 448 9.10 -7.06 6.48
N MET A 449 8.04 -6.27 6.68
CA MET A 449 7.54 -5.33 5.68
C MET A 449 8.58 -4.27 5.33
N ARG A 450 8.76 -4.03 4.03
CA ARG A 450 9.74 -3.09 3.49
C ARG A 450 9.33 -2.62 2.11
N ASP A 451 9.88 -1.49 1.69
CA ASP A 451 9.64 -0.94 0.36
C ASP A 451 10.04 -1.91 -0.76
N GLY A 452 9.18 -2.00 -1.78
CA GLY A 452 9.49 -2.72 -3.01
C GLY A 452 9.42 -4.25 -2.92
N LEU A 453 8.64 -4.81 -1.99
CA LEU A 453 8.40 -6.26 -1.95
C LEU A 453 7.95 -6.80 -3.32
N GLN A 454 8.54 -7.93 -3.71
CA GLN A 454 8.13 -8.72 -4.86
C GLN A 454 7.25 -9.89 -4.38
N PHE A 455 6.60 -10.61 -5.29
CA PHE A 455 5.71 -11.72 -4.94
C PHE A 455 6.42 -12.79 -4.10
N VAL A 456 7.68 -13.08 -4.43
CA VAL A 456 8.51 -14.03 -3.67
C VAL A 456 8.79 -13.55 -2.25
N ASP A 457 8.97 -12.24 -2.03
CA ASP A 457 9.19 -11.71 -0.68
C ASP A 457 7.91 -11.79 0.15
N TRP A 458 6.76 -11.45 -0.46
CA TRP A 458 5.47 -11.56 0.20
C TRP A 458 5.12 -13.02 0.54
N ALA A 459 5.39 -13.95 -0.37
CA ALA A 459 5.24 -15.39 -0.12
C ALA A 459 6.06 -15.85 1.10
N ARG A 460 7.30 -15.37 1.24
CA ARG A 460 8.13 -15.64 2.43
C ARG A 460 7.56 -15.04 3.71
N LEU A 461 7.02 -13.82 3.66
CA LEU A 461 6.41 -13.18 4.83
C LEU A 461 5.17 -13.95 5.29
N THR A 462 4.29 -14.35 4.38
CA THR A 462 3.12 -15.18 4.72
C THR A 462 3.52 -16.56 5.28
N LEU A 463 4.58 -17.19 4.74
CA LEU A 463 5.11 -18.44 5.30
C LEU A 463 5.68 -18.24 6.71
N THR A 464 6.43 -17.15 6.93
CA THR A 464 6.98 -16.79 8.23
C THR A 464 5.86 -16.50 9.24
N ALA A 465 4.81 -15.81 8.83
CA ALA A 465 3.63 -15.54 9.64
C ALA A 465 2.92 -16.84 10.05
N ALA A 466 2.69 -17.75 9.09
CA ALA A 466 2.08 -19.05 9.35
C ALA A 466 2.89 -19.88 10.36
N ARG A 467 4.21 -20.00 10.15
CA ARG A 467 5.12 -20.69 11.09
C ARG A 467 5.10 -20.06 12.48
N THR A 468 5.18 -18.74 12.54
CA THR A 468 5.20 -18.00 13.81
C THR A 468 3.91 -18.21 14.60
N ARG A 469 2.76 -18.23 13.92
CA ARG A 469 1.45 -18.36 14.58
C ARG A 469 1.07 -19.80 14.89
N TYR A 470 1.28 -20.72 13.95
CA TYR A 470 0.73 -22.09 14.01
C TYR A 470 1.80 -23.16 14.22
N GLY A 471 3.08 -22.80 14.18
CA GLY A 471 4.22 -23.70 14.32
C GLY A 471 4.76 -24.20 12.97
N ASP A 472 6.00 -24.68 13.00
CA ASP A 472 6.60 -25.42 11.89
C ASP A 472 5.82 -26.73 11.65
N ASP A 473 5.79 -27.18 10.39
CA ASP A 473 5.04 -28.38 9.93
C ASP A 473 3.53 -28.36 10.24
N SER A 474 2.96 -27.17 10.47
CA SER A 474 1.52 -26.99 10.64
C SER A 474 0.76 -27.12 9.32
N GLN A 475 -0.55 -27.39 9.41
CA GLN A 475 -1.42 -27.42 8.22
C GLN A 475 -1.39 -26.07 7.49
N GLU A 476 -1.34 -24.97 8.23
CA GLU A 476 -1.25 -23.60 7.73
C GLU A 476 0.04 -23.33 6.96
N GLU A 477 1.18 -23.76 7.52
CA GLU A 477 2.48 -23.65 6.87
C GLU A 477 2.49 -24.37 5.52
N HIS A 478 2.02 -25.63 5.50
CA HIS A 478 1.93 -26.42 4.28
C HIS A 478 0.96 -25.81 3.27
N ALA A 479 -0.20 -25.33 3.72
CA ALA A 479 -1.20 -24.70 2.86
C ALA A 479 -0.66 -23.40 2.22
N VAL A 480 0.14 -22.60 2.93
CA VAL A 480 0.78 -21.41 2.37
C VAL A 480 1.76 -21.80 1.26
N ARG A 481 2.59 -22.82 1.46
CA ARG A 481 3.52 -23.29 0.42
C ARG A 481 2.78 -23.81 -0.81
N GLU A 482 1.77 -24.65 -0.61
CA GLU A 482 0.94 -25.20 -1.69
C GLU A 482 0.26 -24.08 -2.48
N ALA A 483 -0.28 -23.07 -1.80
CA ALA A 483 -0.96 -21.94 -2.43
C ALA A 483 -0.02 -21.10 -3.30
N TRP A 484 1.15 -20.71 -2.79
CA TRP A 484 2.13 -19.94 -3.57
C TRP A 484 2.73 -20.76 -4.72
N SER A 485 3.02 -22.03 -4.48
CA SER A 485 3.47 -22.94 -5.54
C SER A 485 2.41 -23.12 -6.61
N GLY A 486 1.12 -23.13 -6.24
CA GLY A 486 -0.01 -23.24 -7.17
C GLY A 486 -0.13 -22.05 -8.14
N VAL A 487 0.49 -20.92 -7.82
CA VAL A 487 0.57 -19.74 -8.71
C VAL A 487 1.98 -19.50 -9.28
N GLY A 488 2.90 -20.45 -9.10
CA GLY A 488 4.26 -20.38 -9.66
C GLY A 488 5.22 -19.49 -8.88
N VAL A 489 4.98 -19.26 -7.59
CA VAL A 489 5.87 -18.49 -6.70
C VAL A 489 6.44 -19.41 -5.63
N ALA A 490 7.78 -19.48 -5.53
CA ALA A 490 8.42 -20.28 -4.48
C ALA A 490 8.41 -19.56 -3.13
N ALA A 491 7.73 -20.14 -2.13
CA ALA A 491 7.82 -19.69 -0.73
C ALA A 491 8.97 -20.43 -0.01
N THR A 492 10.19 -19.89 -0.07
CA THR A 492 11.38 -20.46 0.60
C THR A 492 12.02 -19.48 1.57
N THR A 493 12.33 -19.87 2.80
CA THR A 493 12.98 -18.97 3.77
C THR A 493 14.48 -18.81 3.49
N SER A 494 15.11 -17.78 4.06
CA SER A 494 16.56 -17.55 3.93
C SER A 494 17.41 -18.72 4.46
N ALA A 495 16.89 -19.53 5.39
CA ALA A 495 17.56 -20.74 5.88
C ALA A 495 17.51 -21.87 4.84
N GLU A 496 16.37 -22.05 4.18
CA GLU A 496 16.19 -23.06 3.12
C GLU A 496 16.98 -22.70 1.85
N VAL A 497 17.13 -21.41 1.53
CA VAL A 497 18.00 -20.96 0.42
C VAL A 497 19.48 -21.24 0.71
N ALA A 498 19.91 -21.09 1.97
CA ALA A 498 21.29 -21.40 2.36
C ALA A 498 21.57 -22.91 2.30
N ASP A 499 20.59 -23.75 2.64
CA ASP A 499 20.70 -25.20 2.52
C ASP A 499 20.67 -25.67 1.06
N ASP A 500 19.84 -25.06 0.19
CA ASP A 500 19.82 -25.34 -1.25
C ASP A 500 21.11 -24.88 -1.95
N GLU A 501 21.66 -23.72 -1.58
CA GLU A 501 22.95 -23.25 -2.11
C GLU A 501 24.13 -24.12 -1.62
N ALA A 502 24.07 -24.61 -0.37
CA ALA A 502 25.05 -25.56 0.16
C ALA A 502 24.96 -26.94 -0.51
N ALA A 503 23.75 -27.40 -0.84
CA ALA A 503 23.53 -28.62 -1.59
C ALA A 503 23.98 -28.48 -3.05
N ALA A 504 23.67 -27.37 -3.72
CA ALA A 504 24.06 -27.11 -5.10
C ALA A 504 25.57 -26.87 -5.28
N GLY A 505 26.27 -26.36 -4.26
CA GLY A 505 27.72 -26.17 -4.25
C GLY A 505 28.54 -27.43 -3.97
N SER A 506 27.88 -28.58 -3.74
CA SER A 506 28.53 -29.86 -3.39
C SER A 506 28.64 -30.87 -4.54
N HIS A 507 28.35 -30.46 -5.78
CA HIS A 507 28.44 -31.29 -6.99
C HIS A 507 29.56 -30.89 -7.95
#